data_AF-A0A1C5QE02-F1
#
_entry.id   AF-A0A1C5QE02-F1
#
_cell.length_a   1.000
_cell.length_b   1.000
_cell.length_c   1.000
_cell.angle_alpha   90.00
_cell.angle_beta   90.00
_cell.angle_gamma   90.00
#
_symmetry.space_group_name_H-M   'P 1'
#
loop_
_entity.id
_entity.type
_entity.pdbx_description
1 polymer ?
#
loop_
_entity_poly.entity_id
_entity_poly.type
_entity_poly.pdbx_seq_one_letter_code
_entity_poly.pdbx_strand_id
1 'polypeptide(L)'
;MKRVLKVLNVFLILLLVVGCTTSQSVTQKLAGEYIDYDDDGDVNKTIILEKPKSGDDTSGNATYKLHDANDTIYYGTYKVYENSKTVVIEYDDYSLSGDSIELTFDLDNNTLSDHYLVFEKQ
;
A
#
# COMPACT_ATOMS: atom_id res chain seq x y z
N MET A 1 53.01 -11.43 7.60
CA MET A 1 51.87 -10.73 8.23
C MET A 1 51.10 -9.79 7.30
N LYS A 2 51.68 -9.21 6.23
CA LYS A 2 50.98 -8.30 5.30
C LYS A 2 49.81 -8.91 4.50
N ARG A 3 49.82 -10.24 4.25
CA ARG A 3 48.75 -10.94 3.51
C ARG A 3 47.50 -11.18 4.37
N VAL A 4 47.66 -11.48 5.66
CA VAL A 4 46.55 -11.72 6.60
C VAL A 4 45.75 -10.43 6.84
N LEU A 5 46.44 -9.30 6.94
CA LEU A 5 45.82 -7.99 7.10
C LEU A 5 44.98 -7.56 5.87
N LYS A 6 45.42 -7.93 4.66
CA LYS A 6 44.68 -7.67 3.42
C LYS A 6 43.39 -8.48 3.31
N VAL A 7 43.41 -9.76 3.72
CA VAL A 7 42.21 -10.61 3.70
C VAL A 7 41.19 -10.13 4.72
N LEU A 8 41.63 -9.69 5.91
CA LEU A 8 40.74 -9.15 6.94
C LEU A 8 40.04 -7.86 6.48
N ASN A 9 40.74 -6.96 5.79
CA ASN A 9 40.15 -5.74 5.23
C ASN A 9 39.12 -6.01 4.15
N VAL A 10 39.31 -7.04 3.31
CA VAL A 10 38.34 -7.42 2.27
C VAL A 10 37.07 -8.01 2.89
N PHE A 11 37.20 -8.81 3.96
CA PHE A 11 36.05 -9.32 4.71
C PHE A 11 35.25 -8.19 5.39
N LEU A 12 35.93 -7.17 5.92
CA LEU A 12 35.28 -6.02 6.53
C LEU A 12 34.48 -5.19 5.51
N ILE A 13 35.01 -5.02 4.29
CA ILE A 13 34.35 -4.31 3.20
C ILE A 13 33.16 -5.12 2.65
N LEU A 14 33.25 -6.45 2.60
CA LEU A 14 32.11 -7.29 2.22
C LEU A 14 30.97 -7.24 3.26
N LEU A 15 31.30 -7.20 4.56
CA LEU A 15 30.31 -7.07 5.63
C LEU A 15 29.58 -5.71 5.62
N LEU A 16 30.24 -4.64 5.14
CA LEU A 16 29.65 -3.31 4.99
C LEU A 16 28.57 -3.22 3.91
N VAL A 17 28.50 -4.18 2.97
CA VAL A 17 27.52 -4.18 1.87
C VAL A 17 26.21 -4.90 2.25
N VAL A 18 26.13 -5.54 3.41
CA VAL A 18 24.97 -6.37 3.81
C VAL A 18 23.98 -5.62 4.72
N GLY A 19 24.21 -4.34 5.03
CA GLY A 19 23.54 -3.68 6.17
C GLY A 19 22.53 -2.58 5.89
N CYS A 20 22.13 -2.32 4.65
CA CYS A 20 21.07 -1.34 4.37
C CYS A 20 20.06 -1.90 3.38
N THR A 21 19.41 -3.00 3.74
CA THR A 21 18.06 -3.24 3.21
C THR A 21 17.18 -2.16 3.83
N THR A 22 16.97 -1.05 3.13
CA THR A 22 15.87 -0.13 3.46
C THR A 22 14.59 -0.92 3.29
N SER A 23 14.14 -1.59 4.36
CA SER A 23 12.88 -2.29 4.38
C SER A 23 11.79 -1.24 4.22
N GLN A 24 11.15 -1.24 3.07
CA GLN A 24 9.99 -0.39 2.81
C GLN A 24 8.90 -0.74 3.84
N SER A 25 8.30 0.27 4.47
CA SER A 25 7.18 0.07 5.40
C SER A 25 5.98 -0.56 4.70
N VAL A 26 5.07 -1.16 5.47
CA VAL A 26 3.85 -1.77 4.89
C VAL A 26 3.04 -0.72 4.14
N THR A 27 2.86 0.47 4.71
CA THR A 27 2.15 1.58 4.08
C THR A 27 2.78 1.97 2.74
N GLN A 28 4.10 2.03 2.66
CA GLN A 28 4.81 2.29 1.41
C GLN A 28 4.63 1.15 0.39
N LYS A 29 4.54 -0.12 0.83
CA LYS A 29 4.26 -1.27 -0.06
C LYS A 29 2.81 -1.27 -0.57
N LEU A 30 1.87 -0.79 0.25
CA LEU A 30 0.45 -0.71 -0.10
C LEU A 30 0.15 0.41 -1.10
N ALA A 31 1.00 1.42 -1.24
CA ALA A 31 0.80 2.46 -2.25
C ALA A 31 0.65 1.86 -3.66
N GLY A 32 -0.35 2.31 -4.42
CA GLY A 32 -0.68 1.81 -5.75
C GLY A 32 -2.17 1.88 -6.08
N GLU A 33 -2.50 1.41 -7.27
CA GLU A 33 -3.86 1.30 -7.79
C GLU A 33 -4.37 -0.14 -7.65
N TYR A 34 -5.60 -0.30 -7.18
CA TYR A 34 -6.27 -1.57 -6.95
C TYR A 34 -7.62 -1.56 -7.64
N ILE A 35 -7.91 -2.61 -8.40
CA ILE A 35 -9.09 -2.70 -9.25
C ILE A 35 -9.95 -3.89 -8.83
N ASP A 36 -11.24 -3.63 -8.63
CA ASP A 36 -12.29 -4.64 -8.52
C ASP A 36 -13.04 -4.71 -9.85
N TYR A 37 -13.28 -5.93 -10.32
CA TYR A 37 -13.99 -6.22 -11.57
C TYR A 37 -15.39 -6.78 -11.25
N ASP A 38 -16.36 -6.52 -12.11
CA ASP A 38 -17.67 -7.17 -12.02
C ASP A 38 -17.66 -8.59 -12.63
N ASP A 39 -18.82 -9.26 -12.60
CA ASP A 39 -18.98 -10.63 -13.10
C ASP A 39 -18.71 -10.76 -14.62
N ASP A 40 -18.83 -9.66 -15.36
CA ASP A 40 -18.56 -9.60 -16.81
C ASP A 40 -17.06 -9.31 -17.09
N GLY A 41 -16.27 -9.00 -16.05
CA GLY A 41 -14.86 -8.68 -16.13
C GLY A 41 -14.58 -7.21 -16.45
N ASP A 42 -15.60 -6.36 -16.39
CA ASP A 42 -15.45 -4.92 -16.56
C ASP A 42 -15.04 -4.26 -15.23
N VAL A 43 -14.35 -3.13 -15.33
CA VAL A 43 -13.88 -2.41 -14.13
C VAL A 43 -15.09 -1.85 -13.38
N ASN A 44 -15.29 -2.31 -12.15
CA ASN A 44 -16.40 -1.92 -11.29
C ASN A 44 -15.98 -0.77 -10.37
N LYS A 45 -14.85 -0.93 -9.69
CA LYS A 45 -14.35 0.03 -8.69
C LYS A 45 -12.83 0.11 -8.72
N THR A 46 -12.32 1.27 -8.32
CA THR A 46 -10.87 1.48 -8.20
C THR A 46 -10.54 2.18 -6.90
N ILE A 47 -9.55 1.67 -6.19
CA ILE A 47 -8.92 2.31 -5.04
C ILE A 47 -7.51 2.72 -5.43
N ILE A 48 -7.13 3.96 -5.17
CA ILE A 48 -5.76 4.44 -5.30
C ILE A 48 -5.29 4.86 -3.92
N LEU A 49 -4.26 4.19 -3.41
CA LEU A 49 -3.55 4.58 -2.20
C LEU A 49 -2.29 5.35 -2.63
N GLU A 50 -2.26 6.66 -2.41
CA GLU A 50 -1.08 7.47 -2.75
C GLU A 50 0.12 7.07 -1.88
N LYS A 51 1.30 7.20 -2.45
CA LYS A 51 2.55 6.98 -1.72
C LYS A 51 2.64 7.99 -0.56
N PRO A 52 2.88 7.54 0.68
CA PRO A 52 2.92 8.45 1.80
C PRO A 52 4.19 9.31 1.75
N LYS A 53 4.12 10.50 2.36
CA LYS A 53 5.16 11.55 2.23
C LYS A 53 6.49 11.12 2.84
N SER A 54 6.44 10.46 4.00
CA SER A 54 7.59 9.86 4.66
C SER A 54 7.59 8.33 4.51
N GLY A 55 8.77 7.73 4.61
CA GLY A 55 8.93 6.27 4.65
C GLY A 55 8.26 5.62 5.86
N ASP A 56 8.18 6.35 6.97
CA ASP A 56 7.68 5.86 8.27
C ASP A 56 6.21 6.24 8.53
N ASP A 57 5.59 6.96 7.60
CA ASP A 57 4.18 7.35 7.71
C ASP A 57 3.29 6.11 7.58
N THR A 58 2.24 6.05 8.42
CA THR A 58 1.24 4.96 8.43
C THR A 58 -0.06 5.36 7.73
N SER A 59 -0.09 6.52 7.09
CA SER A 59 -1.27 7.12 6.46
C SER A 59 -0.90 7.93 5.23
N GLY A 60 -1.86 8.11 4.32
CA GLY A 60 -1.70 8.90 3.11
C GLY A 60 -3.04 9.33 2.53
N ASN A 61 -3.02 9.87 1.31
CA ASN A 61 -4.25 10.22 0.60
C ASN A 61 -4.79 9.00 -0.14
N ALA A 62 -6.12 8.91 -0.24
CA ALA A 62 -6.80 7.89 -1.00
C ALA A 62 -7.74 8.51 -2.03
N THR A 63 -7.93 7.80 -3.13
CA THR A 63 -9.02 8.07 -4.08
C THR A 63 -9.80 6.78 -4.27
N TYR A 64 -11.12 6.88 -4.26
CA TYR A 64 -12.04 5.78 -4.53
C TYR A 64 -12.95 6.15 -5.70
N LYS A 65 -12.95 5.33 -6.75
CA LYS A 65 -13.73 5.57 -7.97
C LYS A 65 -14.78 4.48 -8.10
N LEU A 66 -16.02 4.89 -8.31
CA LEU A 66 -17.10 4.03 -8.75
C LEU A 66 -17.25 4.22 -10.27
N HIS A 67 -17.10 3.15 -11.05
CA HIS A 67 -17.34 3.20 -12.50
C HIS A 67 -18.83 3.00 -12.78
N ASP A 68 -19.63 3.88 -12.18
CA ASP A 68 -21.07 3.98 -12.41
C ASP A 68 -21.38 4.89 -13.61
N ALA A 69 -22.66 5.15 -13.88
CA ALA A 69 -23.07 5.98 -15.02
C ALA A 69 -22.52 7.43 -15.00
N ASN A 70 -22.00 7.92 -13.87
CA ASN A 70 -21.44 9.27 -13.73
C ASN A 70 -19.93 9.28 -13.43
N ASP A 71 -19.27 8.12 -13.40
CA ASP A 71 -17.88 7.96 -12.96
C ASP A 71 -17.60 8.69 -11.63
N THR A 72 -18.37 8.34 -10.59
CA THR A 72 -18.29 9.02 -9.29
C THR A 72 -16.90 8.84 -8.63
N ILE A 73 -16.30 9.94 -8.17
CA ILE A 73 -14.99 9.95 -7.50
C ILE A 73 -15.10 10.51 -6.09
N TYR A 74 -14.61 9.76 -5.11
CA TYR A 74 -14.47 10.17 -3.72
C TYR A 74 -12.99 10.32 -3.37
N TYR A 75 -12.67 11.43 -2.71
CA TYR A 75 -11.35 11.69 -2.14
C TYR A 75 -11.38 11.43 -0.64
N GLY A 76 -10.23 11.09 -0.07
CA GLY A 76 -10.12 10.83 1.34
C GLY A 76 -8.69 10.64 1.81
N THR A 77 -8.57 10.16 3.03
CA THR A 77 -7.28 9.71 3.59
C THR A 77 -7.38 8.26 3.99
N TYR A 78 -6.25 7.55 3.96
CA TYR A 78 -6.18 6.18 4.46
C TYR A 78 -5.20 6.08 5.62
N LYS A 79 -5.46 5.11 6.50
CA LYS A 79 -4.56 4.72 7.58
C LYS A 79 -4.41 3.21 7.64
N VAL A 80 -3.16 2.76 7.80
CA VAL A 80 -2.78 1.35 7.84
C VAL A 80 -2.59 0.89 9.28
N TYR A 81 -3.23 -0.22 9.61
CA TYR A 81 -3.09 -0.91 10.89
C TYR A 81 -2.44 -2.26 10.63
N GLU A 82 -1.11 -2.30 10.71
CA GLU A 82 -0.31 -3.48 10.32
C GLU A 82 -0.66 -4.73 11.13
N ASN A 83 -0.92 -4.59 12.42
CA ASN A 83 -1.22 -5.72 13.32
C ASN A 83 -2.52 -6.44 12.96
N SER A 84 -3.53 -5.71 12.51
CA SER A 84 -4.83 -6.25 12.08
C SER A 84 -4.87 -6.55 10.58
N LYS A 85 -3.81 -6.20 9.84
CA LYS A 85 -3.76 -6.23 8.38
C LYS A 85 -4.89 -5.43 7.73
N THR A 86 -5.26 -4.29 8.30
CA THR A 86 -6.35 -3.47 7.78
C THR A 86 -5.85 -2.12 7.27
N VAL A 87 -6.52 -1.62 6.24
CA VAL A 87 -6.47 -0.23 5.80
C VAL A 87 -7.86 0.36 5.90
N VAL A 88 -7.97 1.50 6.57
CA VAL A 88 -9.24 2.24 6.68
C VAL A 88 -9.12 3.48 5.82
N ILE A 89 -10.08 3.69 4.92
CA ILE A 89 -10.18 4.89 4.09
C ILE A 89 -11.34 5.72 4.61
N GLU A 90 -11.07 6.95 5.06
CA GLU A 90 -12.06 7.93 5.50
C GLU A 90 -12.31 8.93 4.36
N TYR A 91 -13.57 9.17 4.01
CA TYR A 91 -13.94 10.05 2.90
C TYR A 91 -14.01 11.53 3.33
N ASP A 92 -13.47 12.42 2.49
CA ASP A 92 -13.46 13.87 2.71
C ASP A 92 -14.75 14.56 2.22
N ASP A 93 -15.55 13.90 1.38
CA ASP A 93 -16.74 14.49 0.74
C ASP A 93 -17.84 14.79 1.78
N TYR A 94 -18.39 16.01 1.77
CA TYR A 94 -19.44 16.47 2.67
C TYR A 94 -20.68 15.56 2.75
N SER A 95 -20.99 14.82 1.68
CA SER A 95 -22.13 13.91 1.64
C SER A 95 -21.89 12.57 2.34
N LEU A 96 -20.63 12.16 2.48
CA LEU A 96 -20.17 10.91 3.11
C LEU A 96 -19.12 11.20 4.21
N SER A 97 -19.07 12.43 4.71
CA SER A 97 -18.01 12.88 5.62
C SER A 97 -18.16 12.14 6.94
N GLY A 98 -17.14 11.37 7.31
CA GLY A 98 -17.15 10.50 8.47
C GLY A 98 -17.57 9.05 8.18
N ASP A 99 -18.00 8.74 6.96
CA ASP A 99 -18.09 7.36 6.50
C ASP A 99 -16.68 6.87 6.13
N SER A 100 -16.47 5.57 6.34
CA SER A 100 -15.20 4.91 6.02
C SER A 100 -15.45 3.53 5.45
N ILE A 101 -14.47 3.06 4.67
CA ILE A 101 -14.38 1.66 4.26
C ILE A 101 -13.16 1.03 4.93
N GLU A 102 -13.37 -0.13 5.53
CA GLU A 102 -12.31 -0.95 6.13
C GLU A 102 -12.01 -2.12 5.19
N LEU A 103 -10.75 -2.23 4.79
CA LEU A 103 -10.28 -3.28 3.87
C LEU A 103 -9.18 -4.07 4.55
N THR A 104 -9.22 -5.39 4.40
CA THR A 104 -8.10 -6.26 4.73
C THR A 104 -7.10 -6.24 3.59
N PHE A 105 -5.80 -6.17 3.87
CA PHE A 105 -4.76 -6.27 2.85
C PHE A 105 -4.01 -7.61 2.90
N ASP A 106 -3.64 -8.11 1.73
CA ASP A 106 -2.72 -9.23 1.54
C ASP A 106 -1.56 -8.79 0.65
N LEU A 107 -0.38 -8.61 1.25
CA LEU A 107 0.83 -8.19 0.54
C LEU A 107 1.40 -9.28 -0.36
N ASP A 108 1.15 -10.56 -0.05
CA ASP A 108 1.69 -11.67 -0.83
C ASP A 108 0.89 -11.83 -2.13
N ASN A 109 -0.42 -11.62 -2.07
CA ASN A 109 -1.32 -11.65 -3.22
C ASN A 109 -1.51 -10.27 -3.88
N ASN A 110 -1.00 -9.19 -3.27
CA ASN A 110 -1.21 -7.81 -3.68
C ASN A 110 -2.70 -7.43 -3.83
N THR A 111 -3.49 -7.72 -2.80
CA THR A 111 -4.94 -7.45 -2.81
C THR A 111 -5.40 -6.60 -1.63
N LEU A 112 -6.48 -5.84 -1.84
CA LEU A 112 -7.32 -5.29 -0.79
C LEU A 112 -8.69 -5.98 -0.85
N SER A 113 -9.35 -6.19 0.29
CA SER A 113 -10.61 -6.94 0.32
C SER A 113 -11.55 -6.43 1.40
N ASP A 114 -12.84 -6.34 1.10
CA ASP A 114 -13.92 -6.19 2.08
C ASP A 114 -14.98 -7.23 1.75
N HIS A 115 -15.29 -8.13 2.67
CA HIS A 115 -16.27 -9.25 2.62
C HIS A 115 -16.55 -9.89 1.24
N TYR A 116 -17.18 -9.15 0.33
CA TYR A 116 -17.63 -9.58 -1.00
C TYR A 116 -16.78 -9.07 -2.17
N LEU A 117 -15.88 -8.12 -1.95
CA LEU A 117 -15.06 -7.45 -2.97
C LEU A 117 -13.58 -7.76 -2.79
N VAL A 118 -12.90 -7.95 -3.91
CA VAL A 118 -11.45 -8.16 -3.96
C VAL A 118 -10.87 -7.22 -5.01
N PHE A 119 -10.01 -6.32 -4.56
CA PHE A 119 -9.31 -5.39 -5.42
C PHE A 119 -7.89 -5.89 -5.67
N GLU A 120 -7.55 -6.13 -6.93
CA GLU A 120 -6.23 -6.59 -7.36
C GLU A 120 -5.34 -5.40 -7.72
N LYS A 121 -4.11 -5.41 -7.21
CA LYS A 121 -3.13 -4.36 -7.50
C LYS A 121 -2.64 -4.45 -8.95
N GLN A 122 -2.54 -3.30 -9.62
CA GLN A 122 -1.99 -3.14 -10.97
C GLN A 122 -0.47 -2.85 -10.96
#